data_AF-A0AAJ2N1U3-F1
#
_entry.id   AF-A0AAJ2N1U3-F1
#
_cell.length_a   1.000
_cell.length_b   1.000
_cell.length_c   1.000
_cell.angle_alpha   90.00
_cell.angle_beta   90.00
_cell.angle_gamma   90.00
#
_symmetry.space_group_name_H-M   'P 1'
#
loop_
_entity.id
_entity.type
_entity.pdbx_description
1 polymer ?
#
loop_
_entity_poly.entity_id
_entity_poly.type
_entity_poly.pdbx_seq_one_letter_code
_entity_poly.pdbx_strand_id
1 'polypeptide(L)' 'MPIVNTKIKCPSCKKLIQKKVILANEGRCINCGYLIAKPLLNFSIKKSTQQ' A
#
# COMPACT_ATOMS: atom_id res chain seq x y z
N MET A 1 -6.44 17.02 -8.18
CA MET A 1 -6.42 15.60 -7.77
C MET A 1 -6.12 15.54 -6.29
N PRO A 2 -6.97 14.93 -5.43
CA PRO A 2 -6.69 14.92 -4.00
C PRO A 2 -5.50 14.00 -3.74
N ILE A 3 -4.39 14.58 -3.30
CA ILE A 3 -3.25 13.82 -2.77
C ILE A 3 -3.74 13.29 -1.42
N VAL A 4 -4.42 12.15 -1.43
CA VAL A 4 -4.87 11.49 -0.21
C VAL A 4 -3.61 11.07 0.53
N ASN A 5 -3.23 11.86 1.53
CA ASN A 5 -2.03 11.64 2.33
C ASN A 5 -2.30 10.49 3.32
N THR A 6 -2.64 9.32 2.80
CA THR A 6 -3.02 8.14 3.59
C THR A 6 -1.78 7.59 4.26
N LYS A 7 -1.68 7.75 5.58
CA LYS A 7 -0.68 7.06 6.39
C LYS A 7 -1.25 5.72 6.85
N ILE A 8 -0.48 4.66 6.74
CA ILE A 8 -0.82 3.32 7.22
C ILE A 8 0.06 3.01 8.44
N LYS A 9 -0.55 2.44 9.48
CA LYS A 9 0.16 1.94 10.65
C LYS A 9 0.67 0.54 10.35
N CYS A 10 1.99 0.32 10.46
CA CYS A 10 2.57 -1.01 10.34
C CYS A 10 2.07 -1.89 11.50
N PRO A 11 1.51 -3.09 11.26
CA PRO A 11 1.03 -3.96 12.33
C PRO A 11 2.18 -4.56 13.16
N SER A 12 3.37 -4.70 12.58
CA SER A 12 4.56 -5.22 13.27
C SER A 12 5.22 -4.17 14.17
N CYS A 13 5.69 -3.04 13.62
CA CYS A 13 6.42 -2.04 14.41
C CYS A 13 5.56 -0.87 14.92
N LYS A 14 4.24 -0.88 14.64
CA LYS A 14 3.27 0.15 15.02
C LYS A 14 3.59 1.57 14.52
N LYS A 15 4.58 1.74 13.64
CA LYS A 15 4.96 3.03 13.04
C LYS A 15 3.98 3.44 11.94
N LEU A 16 3.73 4.74 11.83
CA LEU A 16 2.93 5.34 10.77
C LEU A 16 3.81 5.65 9.55
N ILE A 17 3.43 5.12 8.39
CA ILE A 17 4.21 5.23 7.16
C ILE A 17 3.27 5.72 6.06
N GLN A 18 3.75 6.62 5.19
CA GLN A 18 2.94 7.07 4.06
C GLN A 18 2.69 5.92 3.08
N LYS A 19 1.45 5.76 2.62
CA LYS A 19 1.07 4.72 1.66
C LYS A 19 1.90 4.79 0.38
N LYS A 20 2.27 5.99 -0.09
CA LYS A 20 3.16 6.17 -1.25
C LYS A 20 4.53 5.52 -1.06
N VAL A 21 5.07 5.58 0.16
CA VAL A 21 6.37 5.01 0.51
C VAL A 21 6.27 3.50 0.54
N ILE A 22 5.17 2.96 1.08
CA ILE A 22 4.90 1.52 1.06
C ILE A 22 4.78 1.02 -0.39
N LEU A 23 4.09 1.74 -1.27
CA LEU A 23 3.97 1.40 -2.69
C LEU A 23 5.32 1.43 -3.43
N ALA A 24 6.16 2.43 -3.14
CA ALA A 24 7.50 2.52 -3.70
C ALA A 24 8.45 1.44 -3.16
N ASN A 25 8.23 0.98 -1.93
CA ASN A 25 9.04 -0.02 -1.24
C ASN A 25 8.42 -1.43 -1.34
N GLU A 26 7.84 -1.77 -2.49
CA GLU A 26 7.30 -3.11 -2.80
C GLU A 26 6.25 -3.63 -1.81
N GLY A 27 5.50 -2.73 -1.20
CA GLY A 27 4.52 -3.09 -0.17
C GLY A 27 5.11 -3.31 1.22
N ARG A 28 6.40 -3.06 1.44
CA ARG A 28 7.09 -3.32 2.71
C ARG A 28 7.22 -2.07 3.58
N CYS A 29 7.21 -2.30 4.88
CA CYS A 29 7.50 -1.32 5.90
C CYS A 29 8.97 -0.89 5.81
N ILE A 30 9.23 0.40 5.62
CA ILE A 30 10.61 0.94 5.59
C ILE A 30 11.35 0.83 6.94
N ASN A 31 10.64 0.62 8.06
CA ASN A 31 11.25 0.58 9.38
C ASN A 31 11.65 -0.83 9.82
N CYS A 32 10.82 -1.84 9.52
CA CYS A 32 11.02 -3.20 10.00
C CYS A 32 10.98 -4.26 8.89
N GLY A 33 10.84 -3.87 7.62
CA GLY A 33 10.76 -4.80 6.48
C GLY A 33 9.46 -5.60 6.38
N TYR A 34 8.53 -5.46 7.33
CA TYR A 34 7.25 -6.18 7.33
C TYR A 34 6.41 -5.86 6.09
N LEU A 35 5.89 -6.88 5.41
CA LEU A 35 5.03 -6.73 4.24
C LEU A 35 3.64 -6.19 4.64
N ILE A 36 3.40 -4.91 4.39
CA ILE A 36 2.13 -4.22 4.71
C ILE A 36 1.11 -4.40 3.59
N ALA A 37 1.53 -4.28 2.34
CA ALA A 37 0.66 -4.49 1.19
C ALA A 37 0.88 -5.92 0.66
N LYS A 38 0.00 -6.84 1.04
CA LYS A 38 -0.28 -8.00 0.18
C LYS A 38 -0.81 -7.47 -1.16
N PRO A 39 -0.42 -8.09 -2.28
CA PRO A 39 -0.35 -7.44 -3.57
C PRO A 39 -1.67 -6.75 -3.91
N LEU A 40 -1.60 -5.45 -4.10
CA LEU A 40 -2.67 -4.64 -4.72
C LEU A 40 -2.88 -5.00 -6.20
N LEU A 41 -2.33 -6.14 -6.66
CA LEU A 41 -2.55 -6.74 -7.99
C LEU A 41 -4.04 -7.00 -8.28
N ASN A 42 -4.90 -7.07 -7.26
CA ASN A 42 -6.34 -7.21 -7.46
C ASN A 42 -7.10 -5.90 -7.76
N PHE A 43 -6.45 -4.73 -7.78
CA PHE A 43 -7.16 -3.48 -8.09
C PHE A 43 -7.16 -3.08 -9.57
N SER A 44 -6.49 -3.85 -10.44
CA SER A 44 -6.53 -3.65 -11.90
C SER A 44 -7.43 -4.63 -12.65
N ILE A 45 -8.12 -5.57 -11.99
CA ILE A 45 -9.03 -6.54 -12.64
C ILE A 45 -10.52 -6.19 -12.37
N LYS A 46 -10.86 -4.91 -12.27
CA LYS A 46 -12.26 -4.44 -12.35
C LYS A 46 -12.42 -3.35 -13.40
N LYS A 47 -11.81 -3.53 -14.57
CA LYS A 47 -12.10 -2.67 -15.73
C LYS A 47 -12.04 -3.39 -17.07
N SER A 48 -12.50 -4.65 -17.15
CA SER A 48 -12.74 -5.33 -18.44
C SER A 48 -13.74 -6.49 -18.33
N THR A 49 -15.01 -6.22 -18.01
CA THR A 49 -16.12 -7.08 -18.51
C THR A 49 -17.41 -6.26 -18.55
N GLN A 50 -17.50 -5.42 -19.56
CA GLN A 50 -18.76 -4.95 -20.13
C GLN A 50 -18.62 -5.22 -21.63
N GLN A 51 -19.06 -6.41 -22.04
CA GLN A 51 -19.48 -6.73 -23.40
C GLN A 51 -20.78 -7.51 -23.26
#